data_AF-A0A2T2VKN8-F1
#
_entry.id   AF-A0A2T2VKN8-F1
#
_cell.length_a   1.000
_cell.length_b   1.000
_cell.length_c   1.000
_cell.angle_alpha   90.00
_cell.angle_beta   90.00
_cell.angle_gamma   90.00
#
_symmetry.space_group_name_H-M   'P 1'
#
loop_
_entity.id
_entity.type
_entity.pdbx_description
1 polymer ?
#
loop_
_entity_poly.entity_id
_entity_poly.type
_entity_poly.pdbx_seq_one_letter_code
_entity_poly.pdbx_strand_id
1 'polypeptide(L)' 'KFRKEAQKEVSKKRKELLQPIIDRIDKAIKQVAQQNGYSYIFDTSAGAVLYAQDSDDVTTLVKQKLGLN' A
#
# COMPACT_ATOMS: atom_id res chain seq x y z
N LYS A 1 -30.25 -17.61 2.95
CA LYS A 1 -29.87 -17.04 1.63
C LYS A 1 -29.57 -15.54 1.76
N PHE A 2 -30.54 -14.71 2.17
CA PHE A 2 -30.38 -13.27 2.41
C PHE A 2 -29.17 -12.86 3.28
N ARG A 3 -28.96 -13.46 4.47
CA ARG A 3 -27.81 -13.12 5.35
C ARG A 3 -26.43 -13.35 4.69
N LYS A 4 -26.30 -14.41 3.87
CA LYS A 4 -25.05 -14.72 3.14
C LYS A 4 -24.82 -13.72 2.00
N GLU A 5 -25.89 -13.36 1.29
CA GLU A 5 -25.84 -12.35 0.22
C GLU A 5 -25.48 -10.97 0.79
N ALA A 6 -26.08 -10.57 1.92
CA ALA A 6 -25.74 -9.31 2.60
C ALA A 6 -24.25 -9.25 3.01
N GLN A 7 -23.68 -10.34 3.55
CA GLN A 7 -22.25 -10.40 3.88
C GLN A 7 -21.35 -10.29 2.64
N LYS A 8 -21.77 -10.89 1.53
CA LYS A 8 -21.05 -10.80 0.24
C LYS A 8 -21.04 -9.37 -0.28
N GLU A 9 -22.18 -8.67 -0.27
CA GLU A 9 -22.26 -7.29 -0.72
C GLU A 9 -21.45 -6.33 0.15
N VAL A 10 -21.44 -6.52 1.48
CA VAL A 10 -20.57 -5.75 2.38
C VAL A 10 -19.09 -5.97 2.06
N SER A 11 -18.68 -7.21 1.84
CA SER A 11 -17.29 -7.55 1.49
C SER A 11 -16.89 -6.95 0.15
N LYS A 12 -17.80 -7.03 -0.85
CA LYS A 12 -17.62 -6.43 -2.17
C LYS A 12 -17.46 -4.92 -2.07
N LYS A 13 -18.36 -4.24 -1.33
CA LYS A 13 -18.31 -2.79 -1.17
C LYS A 13 -17.03 -2.35 -0.47
N ARG A 14 -16.59 -3.10 0.56
CA ARG A 14 -15.31 -2.85 1.22
C ARG A 14 -14.13 -2.94 0.24
N LYS A 15 -14.11 -3.97 -0.62
CA LYS A 15 -13.07 -4.11 -1.64
C LYS A 15 -13.10 -2.96 -2.65
N GLU A 16 -14.29 -2.58 -3.14
CA GLU A 16 -14.46 -1.47 -4.08
C GLU A 16 -13.96 -0.14 -3.51
N LEU A 17 -14.17 0.11 -2.22
CA LEU A 17 -13.71 1.34 -1.56
C LEU A 17 -12.20 1.32 -1.25
N LEU A 18 -11.64 0.14 -0.96
CA LEU A 18 -10.21 0.01 -0.65
C LEU A 18 -9.33 -0.02 -1.89
N GLN A 19 -9.80 -0.62 -3.00
CA GLN A 19 -9.02 -0.73 -4.24
C GLN A 19 -8.43 0.60 -4.71
N PRO A 20 -9.18 1.72 -4.82
CA PRO A 20 -8.59 2.99 -5.27
C PRO A 20 -7.54 3.56 -4.30
N ILE A 21 -7.62 3.22 -3.01
CA ILE A 21 -6.61 3.62 -2.03
C ILE A 21 -5.33 2.82 -2.26
N ILE A 22 -5.45 1.51 -2.45
CA ILE A 22 -4.33 0.62 -2.77
C ILE A 22 -3.66 1.07 -4.08
N ASP A 23 -4.44 1.33 -5.13
CA ASP A 23 -3.91 1.76 -6.43
C ASP A 23 -3.14 3.09 -6.33
N ARG A 24 -3.61 4.02 -5.49
CA ARG A 24 -2.90 5.28 -5.20
C ARG A 24 -1.58 5.04 -4.49
N ILE A 25 -1.56 4.16 -3.50
CA ILE A 25 -0.35 3.79 -2.75
C ILE A 25 0.66 3.12 -3.69
N ASP A 26 0.23 2.14 -4.50
CA ASP A 26 1.08 1.45 -5.48
C ASP A 26 1.71 2.42 -6.47
N LYS A 27 0.93 3.38 -6.97
CA LYS A 27 1.44 4.43 -7.87
C LYS A 27 2.48 5.31 -7.17
N ALA A 28 2.24 5.70 -5.93
CA ALA A 28 3.19 6.50 -5.16
C ALA A 28 4.50 5.74 -4.89
N ILE A 29 4.42 4.47 -4.50
CA ILE A 29 5.57 3.57 -4.31
C ILE A 29 6.41 3.50 -5.60
N LYS A 30 5.78 3.22 -6.75
CA LYS A 30 6.48 3.14 -8.04
C LYS A 30 7.15 4.47 -8.43
N GLN A 31 6.51 5.60 -8.16
CA GLN A 31 7.10 6.90 -8.43
C GLN A 31 8.30 7.18 -7.53
N VAL A 32 8.21 6.87 -6.23
CA VAL A 32 9.34 7.00 -5.30
C VAL A 32 10.49 6.10 -5.72
N ALA A 33 10.20 4.85 -6.12
CA ALA A 33 11.21 3.93 -6.64
C ALA A 33 11.96 4.51 -7.85
N GLN A 34 11.23 4.98 -8.86
CA GLN A 34 11.81 5.55 -10.07
C GLN A 34 12.60 6.83 -9.82
N GLN A 35 12.08 7.73 -8.98
CA GLN A 35 12.69 9.03 -8.72
C GLN A 35 13.98 8.95 -7.89
N ASN A 36 14.10 7.92 -7.05
CA ASN A 36 15.23 7.75 -6.13
C ASN A 36 16.13 6.55 -6.49
N GLY A 37 15.86 5.88 -7.62
CA GLY A 37 16.72 4.80 -8.13
C GLY A 37 16.61 3.47 -7.38
N TYR A 38 15.51 3.21 -6.67
CA TYR A 38 15.30 1.92 -5.99
C TYR A 38 14.90 0.83 -6.98
N SER A 39 15.63 -0.28 -6.97
CA SER A 39 15.28 -1.48 -7.75
C SER A 39 14.20 -2.33 -7.08
N TYR A 40 14.11 -2.28 -5.75
CA TYR A 40 13.17 -3.06 -4.95
C TYR A 40 12.63 -2.22 -3.79
N ILE A 41 11.36 -2.43 -3.44
CA ILE A 41 10.74 -1.94 -2.22
C ILE A 41 10.06 -3.13 -1.57
N PHE A 42 10.34 -3.38 -0.29
CA PHE A 42 9.81 -4.50 0.46
C PHE A 42 8.79 -4.02 1.49
N ASP A 43 7.70 -4.77 1.65
CA ASP A 43 6.77 -4.58 2.75
C ASP A 43 7.35 -5.25 4.02
N THR A 44 7.85 -4.44 4.93
CA THR A 44 8.41 -4.89 6.21
C THR A 44 7.33 -5.41 7.17
N SER A 45 6.06 -5.06 6.96
CA SER A 45 4.95 -5.55 7.79
C SER A 45 4.62 -7.03 7.53
N ALA A 46 5.01 -7.56 6.38
CA ALA A 46 4.86 -8.97 6.03
C ALA A 46 5.85 -9.89 6.77
N GLY A 47 6.82 -9.34 7.51
CA GLY A 47 7.78 -10.10 8.31
C GLY A 47 8.86 -10.84 7.50
N ALA A 48 8.92 -10.64 6.18
CA ALA A 48 9.92 -11.27 5.31
C ALA A 48 11.30 -10.58 5.38
N VAL A 49 11.36 -9.34 5.88
CA VAL A 49 12.59 -8.57 6.01
C VAL A 49 13.13 -8.74 7.42
N LEU A 50 14.28 -9.40 7.55
CA LEU A 50 14.92 -9.65 8.85
C LEU A 50 15.67 -8.43 9.39
N TYR A 51 16.18 -7.58 8.50
CA TYR A 51 16.92 -6.36 8.81
C TYR A 51 16.83 -5.37 7.66
N ALA A 52 16.67 -4.09 7.99
CA ALA A 52 16.82 -2.95 7.09
C ALA A 52 17.35 -1.77 7.90
N GLN A 53 18.13 -0.89 7.29
CA GLN A 53 18.52 0.35 7.95
C GLN A 53 17.34 1.32 7.94
N ASP A 54 17.18 2.14 8.97
CA ASP A 54 16.11 3.17 9.01
C ASP A 54 16.23 4.15 7.84
N SER A 55 17.45 4.40 7.34
CA SER A 55 17.70 5.22 6.16
C SER A 55 17.13 4.65 4.86
N ASP A 56 16.87 3.34 4.82
CA ASP A 56 16.29 2.65 3.68
C ASP A 56 14.75 2.66 3.71
N ASP A 57 14.14 3.14 4.80
CA ASP A 57 12.68 3.24 4.91
C ASP A 57 12.14 4.42 4.08
N VAL A 58 11.48 4.06 2.98
CA VAL A 58 10.85 5.01 2.04
C VAL A 58 9.43 5.41 2.43
N THR A 59 8.88 4.93 3.56
CA THR A 59 7.50 5.19 4.00
C THR A 59 7.19 6.69 4.06
N THR A 60 8.12 7.49 4.59
CA THR A 60 7.96 8.95 4.67
C THR A 60 7.88 9.58 3.28
N LEU A 61 8.71 9.15 2.33
CA LEU A 61 8.69 9.65 0.95
C LEU A 61 7.38 9.30 0.24
N VAL A 62 6.86 8.09 0.46
CA VAL A 62 5.57 7.65 -0.10
C VAL A 62 4.41 8.46 0.48
N LYS A 63 4.41 8.72 1.80
CA LYS A 63 3.40 9.58 2.45
C LYS A 63 3.40 11.00 1.88
N GLN A 64 4.58 11.60 1.74
CA GLN A 64 4.74 12.91 1.10
C GLN A 64 4.19 12.91 -0.34
N LYS A 65 4.47 11.86 -1.12
CA LYS A 65 3.95 11.71 -2.49
C LYS A 65 2.42 11.64 -2.53
N LEU A 66 1.80 11.11 -1.49
CA LEU A 66 0.35 11.02 -1.33
C LEU A 66 -0.29 12.29 -0.73
N GLY A 67 0.52 13.28 -0.32
CA GLY A 67 0.06 14.49 0.36
C GLY A 67 -0.35 14.26 1.82
N LEU A 68 0.22 13.23 2.45
CA LEU A 68 -0.01 12.89 3.85
C LEU A 68 1.23 13.34 4.65
N ASN A 69 1.04 14.28 5.58
CA ASN A 69 2.08 14.77 6.49
C ASN A 69 1.86 14.20 7.89
#